data_AF-A0A1U9NGQ0-F1
#
_entry.id   AF-A0A1U9NGQ0-F1
#
_cell.length_a   1.000
_cell.length_b   1.000
_cell.length_c   1.000
_cell.angle_alpha   90.00
_cell.angle_beta   90.00
_cell.angle_gamma   90.00
#
_symmetry.space_group_name_H-M   'P 1'
#
loop_
_entity.id
_entity.type
_entity.pdbx_description
1 polymer ?
#
loop_
_entity_poly.entity_id
_entity_poly.type
_entity_poly.pdbx_seq_one_letter_code
_entity_poly.pdbx_strand_id
1 'polypeptide(L)'
;MSEVYPSDNELLNLMSDEDTGVEYIPTGAAPYYLHFRKLLYRLLLATKRANDLRVFAEGGLEIGVKPGKYWSGTSLIEYGGSVGNALADEQASIFVYLDSAGQLVVDEYAAFPDMSQEVHVRLAVVRTSGGEVVEITDARDHHSISVPAMNSASSGVGTIEGHTVNDLLTADDSGSVHTNSGATGPVTLTLPAGAAAGTRFGFAVQASQVLYVDPGAAAILDDCGQTAGKSKYASTLGECIELMADANGDWVTISKRGVWMEEA
;
A
#
# COMPACT_ATOMS: atom_id res chain seq x y z
N MET A 1 18.51 -5.87 33.61
CA MET A 1 19.10 -6.90 32.74
C MET A 1 20.47 -6.38 32.34
N SER A 2 21.57 -7.05 32.66
CA SER A 2 22.90 -6.62 32.19
C SER A 2 23.04 -7.01 30.73
N GLU A 3 23.38 -6.05 29.88
CA GLU A 3 23.67 -6.30 28.47
C GLU A 3 24.86 -7.28 28.38
N VAL A 4 24.70 -8.35 27.60
CA VAL A 4 25.78 -9.32 27.35
C VAL A 4 26.44 -8.91 26.05
N TYR A 5 27.69 -8.45 26.14
CA TYR A 5 28.49 -8.11 24.97
C TYR A 5 29.27 -9.32 24.46
N PRO A 6 29.62 -9.37 23.16
CA PRO A 6 30.64 -10.27 22.65
C PRO A 6 31.94 -10.13 23.44
N SER A 7 32.75 -11.19 23.48
CA SER A 7 34.04 -11.15 24.14
C SER A 7 34.98 -10.13 23.50
N ASP A 8 35.91 -9.58 24.28
CA ASP A 8 36.92 -8.64 23.77
C ASP A 8 37.65 -9.19 22.54
N ASN A 9 37.93 -10.49 22.51
CA ASN A 9 38.60 -11.13 21.39
C ASN A 9 37.71 -11.17 20.13
N GLU A 10 36.39 -11.31 20.26
CA GLU A 10 35.47 -11.21 19.13
C GLU A 10 35.44 -9.77 18.61
N LEU A 11 35.28 -8.79 19.50
CA LEU A 11 35.24 -7.37 19.14
C LEU A 11 36.51 -6.91 18.41
N LEU A 12 37.69 -7.36 18.85
CA LEU A 12 38.99 -7.01 18.25
C LEU A 12 39.21 -7.64 16.86
N ASN A 13 38.48 -8.71 16.53
CA ASN A 13 38.59 -9.42 15.26
C ASN A 13 37.49 -9.03 14.25
N LEU A 14 36.53 -8.18 14.64
CA LEU A 14 35.54 -7.64 13.70
C LEU A 14 36.22 -6.76 12.66
N MET A 15 35.98 -7.05 11.39
CA MET A 15 36.47 -6.25 10.26
C MET A 15 35.34 -5.44 9.61
N SER A 16 34.13 -6.00 9.58
CA SER A 16 32.91 -5.36 9.12
C SER A 16 31.68 -5.98 9.77
N ASP A 17 30.59 -5.23 9.82
CA ASP A 17 29.26 -5.72 10.16
C ASP A 17 28.58 -6.21 8.88
N GLU A 18 28.15 -7.47 8.83
CA GLU A 18 27.61 -8.09 7.61
C GLU A 18 26.25 -7.52 7.21
N ASP A 19 25.43 -7.11 8.19
CA ASP A 19 24.07 -6.61 7.95
C ASP A 19 24.07 -5.15 7.49
N THR A 20 24.94 -4.31 8.06
CA THR A 20 25.01 -2.88 7.76
C THR A 20 26.12 -2.51 6.78
N GLY A 21 27.09 -3.41 6.54
CA GLY A 21 28.29 -3.16 5.75
C GLY A 21 29.26 -2.14 6.38
N VAL A 22 29.10 -1.83 7.68
CA VAL A 22 29.97 -0.88 8.38
C VAL A 22 31.29 -1.55 8.73
N GLU A 23 32.40 -1.01 8.24
CA GLU A 23 33.75 -1.47 8.56
C GLU A 23 34.17 -1.03 9.96
N TYR A 24 34.75 -1.94 10.73
CA TYR A 24 35.36 -1.65 12.03
C TYR A 24 36.79 -1.12 11.83
N ILE A 25 37.29 -0.38 12.83
CA ILE A 25 38.65 0.18 12.78
C ILE A 25 39.64 -0.98 13.04
N PRO A 26 40.56 -1.29 12.11
CA PRO A 26 41.53 -2.36 12.34
C PRO A 26 42.42 -2.05 13.55
N THR A 27 42.65 -3.05 14.39
CA THR A 27 43.54 -2.94 15.53
C THR A 27 44.94 -2.49 15.07
N GLY A 28 45.46 -1.40 15.66
CA GLY A 28 46.78 -0.85 15.32
C GLY A 28 46.81 0.11 14.13
N ALA A 29 45.67 0.46 13.52
CA ALA A 29 45.62 1.43 12.43
C ALA A 29 45.85 2.89 12.89
N ALA A 30 46.71 3.62 12.17
CA ALA A 30 46.92 5.06 12.34
C ALA A 30 46.77 5.78 10.98
N PRO A 31 46.14 6.98 10.94
CA PRO A 31 45.57 7.73 12.05
C PRO A 31 44.18 7.28 12.48
N TYR A 32 44.04 6.88 13.74
CA TYR A 32 42.79 6.39 14.34
C TYR A 32 41.62 7.38 14.23
N TYR A 33 41.89 8.68 14.37
CA TYR A 33 40.85 9.72 14.39
C TYR A 33 40.06 9.81 13.08
N LEU A 34 40.67 9.52 11.93
CA LEU A 34 39.98 9.58 10.64
C LEU A 34 39.00 8.42 10.49
N HIS A 35 39.43 7.21 10.88
CA HIS A 35 38.58 6.02 10.85
C HIS A 35 37.42 6.14 11.84
N PHE A 36 37.67 6.66 13.05
CA PHE A 36 36.61 6.95 14.03
C PHE A 36 35.58 7.96 13.50
N ARG A 37 36.03 9.04 12.85
CA ARG A 37 35.12 10.03 12.23
C ARG A 37 34.28 9.42 11.11
N LYS A 38 34.84 8.52 10.29
CA LYS A 38 34.11 7.82 9.23
C LYS A 38 33.03 6.89 9.81
N LEU A 39 33.38 6.11 10.84
CA LEU A 39 32.44 5.22 11.52
C LEU A 39 31.29 6.02 12.15
N LEU A 40 31.61 7.08 12.91
CA LEU A 40 30.60 7.96 13.51
C LEU A 40 29.72 8.62 12.44
N TYR A 41 30.31 9.10 11.34
CA TYR A 41 29.56 9.70 10.24
C TYR A 41 28.56 8.72 9.60
N ARG A 42 28.95 7.46 9.38
CA ARG A 42 28.05 6.42 8.85
C ARG A 42 26.94 6.06 9.83
N LEU A 43 27.26 5.90 11.11
CA LEU A 43 26.27 5.67 12.17
C LEU A 43 25.25 6.81 12.23
N LEU A 44 25.72 8.06 12.16
CA LEU A 44 24.86 9.24 12.13
C LEU A 44 24.00 9.29 10.86
N LEU A 45 24.52 8.88 9.70
CA LEU A 45 23.72 8.77 8.47
C LEU A 45 22.59 7.73 8.58
N ALA A 46 22.89 6.55 9.13
CA ALA A 46 21.90 5.50 9.33
C ALA A 46 20.82 5.94 10.33
N THR A 47 21.24 6.52 11.46
CA THR A 47 20.31 7.01 12.51
C THR A 47 19.58 8.30 12.13
N LYS A 48 20.08 9.08 11.15
CA LYS A 48 19.40 10.27 10.65
C LYS A 48 18.02 9.91 10.09
N ARG A 49 17.95 8.86 9.26
CA ARG A 49 16.68 8.40 8.68
C ARG A 49 15.73 7.82 9.72
N ALA A 50 16.26 7.14 10.75
CA ALA A 50 15.45 6.66 11.86
C ALA A 50 14.81 7.81 12.70
N ASN A 51 15.34 9.04 12.58
CA ASN A 51 14.78 10.22 13.25
C ASN A 51 13.86 11.06 12.35
N ASP A 52 13.69 10.71 11.07
CA ASP A 52 12.75 11.42 10.19
C ASP A 52 11.33 11.35 10.79
N LEU A 53 10.63 12.48 10.81
CA LEU A 53 9.25 12.62 11.34
C LEU A 53 9.09 12.31 12.85
N ARG A 54 10.19 12.19 13.61
CA ARG A 54 10.11 11.91 15.04
C ARG A 54 9.47 13.06 15.81
N VAL A 55 8.49 12.73 16.66
CA VAL A 55 7.90 13.65 17.64
C VAL A 55 8.79 13.76 18.87
N PHE A 56 8.96 14.97 19.41
CA PHE A 56 9.72 15.22 20.64
C PHE A 56 9.04 16.32 21.48
N ALA A 57 9.17 16.23 22.80
CA ALA A 57 8.68 17.26 23.71
C ALA A 57 9.60 18.49 23.70
N GLU A 58 9.01 19.68 23.76
CA GLU A 58 9.72 20.96 23.86
C GLU A 58 9.65 21.58 25.27
N GLY A 59 8.85 20.97 26.14
CA GLY A 59 8.54 21.42 27.50
C GLY A 59 7.11 21.93 27.60
N GLY A 60 6.49 21.84 28.78
CA GLY A 60 5.09 22.17 28.95
C GLY A 60 4.19 21.29 28.06
N LEU A 61 3.19 21.92 27.43
CA LEU A 61 2.26 21.27 26.49
C LEU A 61 2.68 21.42 25.02
N GLU A 62 3.94 21.65 24.73
CA GLU A 62 4.42 21.83 23.36
C GLU A 62 5.23 20.62 22.86
N ILE A 63 4.98 20.25 21.60
CA ILE A 63 5.77 19.25 20.88
C ILE A 63 6.35 19.83 19.60
N GLY A 64 7.51 19.29 19.21
CA GLY A 64 8.11 19.47 17.90
C GLY A 64 8.11 18.17 17.10
N VAL A 65 8.20 18.30 15.79
CA VAL A 65 8.30 17.16 14.85
C VAL A 65 9.49 17.39 13.93
N LYS A 66 10.39 16.41 13.84
CA LYS A 66 11.58 16.50 12.97
C LYS A 66 11.17 16.48 11.48
N PRO A 67 11.95 17.14 10.60
CA PRO A 67 11.73 17.03 9.16
C PRO A 67 11.84 15.58 8.70
N GLY A 68 11.21 15.27 7.58
CA GLY A 68 11.23 13.93 7.01
C GLY A 68 10.45 13.87 5.69
N LYS A 69 10.29 12.66 5.16
CA LYS A 69 9.52 12.44 3.94
C LYS A 69 8.85 11.08 3.98
N TYR A 70 7.70 10.97 3.32
CA TYR A 70 6.94 9.73 3.22
C TYR A 70 6.24 9.65 1.87
N TRP A 71 5.84 8.43 1.50
CA TRP A 71 5.04 8.21 0.30
C TRP A 71 3.56 8.16 0.67
N SER A 72 2.75 8.94 -0.04
CA SER A 72 1.29 8.84 -0.04
C SER A 72 0.85 8.40 -1.42
N GLY A 73 0.48 7.13 -1.56
CA GLY A 73 0.29 6.49 -2.86
C GLY A 73 1.56 6.58 -3.72
N THR A 74 1.47 7.27 -4.86
CA THR A 74 2.58 7.49 -5.80
C THR A 74 3.26 8.85 -5.62
N SER A 75 2.87 9.64 -4.62
CA SER A 75 3.42 10.96 -4.37
C SER A 75 4.39 10.92 -3.19
N LEU A 76 5.60 11.46 -3.39
CA LEU A 76 6.54 11.70 -2.31
C LEU A 76 6.20 13.04 -1.65
N ILE A 77 5.86 13.01 -0.37
CA ILE A 77 5.57 14.20 0.44
C ILE A 77 6.79 14.50 1.31
N GLU A 78 7.26 15.74 1.26
CA GLU A 78 8.33 16.25 2.11
C GLU A 78 7.75 17.12 3.22
N TYR A 79 8.05 16.79 4.47
CA TYR A 79 7.65 17.56 5.64
C TYR A 79 8.86 18.31 6.22
N GLY A 80 8.75 19.64 6.30
CA GLY A 80 9.83 20.52 6.73
C GLY A 80 10.16 20.46 8.23
N GLY A 81 9.36 19.76 9.02
CA GLY A 81 9.42 19.82 10.49
C GLY A 81 8.57 20.96 11.05
N SER A 82 8.26 20.89 12.34
CA SER A 82 7.57 21.95 13.07
C SER A 82 8.01 21.99 14.54
N VAL A 83 7.74 23.12 15.20
CA VAL A 83 8.02 23.41 16.62
C VAL A 83 6.87 24.26 17.17
N GLY A 84 6.69 24.28 18.49
CA GLY A 84 5.67 25.07 19.19
C GLY A 84 4.25 24.58 18.95
N ASN A 85 4.05 23.29 18.66
CA ASN A 85 2.72 22.76 18.45
C ASN A 85 2.07 22.50 19.82
N ALA A 86 1.18 23.41 20.23
CA ALA A 86 0.50 23.33 21.50
C ALA A 86 -0.52 22.19 21.54
N LEU A 87 -0.52 21.44 22.64
CA LEU A 87 -1.40 20.33 22.94
C LEU A 87 -2.43 20.71 24.00
N ALA A 88 -3.57 20.02 24.00
CA ALA A 88 -4.53 20.12 25.09
C ALA A 88 -3.98 19.43 26.35
N ASP A 89 -4.29 19.99 27.52
CA ASP A 89 -3.94 19.39 28.82
C ASP A 89 -4.89 18.25 29.20
N GLU A 90 -4.45 17.44 30.17
CA GLU A 90 -5.21 16.32 30.75
C GLU A 90 -5.78 15.34 29.72
N GLN A 91 -5.05 15.12 28.62
CA GLN A 91 -5.42 14.16 27.60
C GLN A 91 -4.72 12.82 27.83
N ALA A 92 -5.52 11.76 27.92
CA ALA A 92 -5.00 10.40 28.03
C ALA A 92 -4.29 9.94 26.75
N SER A 93 -4.72 10.44 25.59
CA SER A 93 -4.13 10.13 24.28
C SER A 93 -4.44 11.24 23.29
N ILE A 94 -3.39 11.74 22.65
CA ILE A 94 -3.46 12.65 21.51
C ILE A 94 -2.76 11.95 20.36
N PHE A 95 -3.48 11.70 19.28
CA PHE A 95 -3.01 10.97 18.11
C PHE A 95 -2.39 11.95 17.12
N VAL A 96 -1.06 11.97 17.06
CA VAL A 96 -0.29 12.90 16.23
C VAL A 96 0.05 12.22 14.90
N TYR A 97 -0.35 12.83 13.78
CA TYR A 97 -0.13 12.29 12.44
C TYR A 97 0.03 13.38 11.39
N LEU A 98 0.53 13.01 10.21
CA LEU A 98 0.50 13.83 9.00
C LEU A 98 -0.63 13.35 8.10
N ASP A 99 -1.50 14.26 7.65
CA ASP A 99 -2.59 13.93 6.73
C ASP A 99 -2.07 13.66 5.29
N SER A 100 -2.98 13.40 4.36
CA SER A 100 -2.63 13.17 2.95
C SER A 100 -2.00 14.38 2.24
N ALA A 101 -2.15 15.59 2.79
CA ALA A 101 -1.57 16.83 2.29
C ALA A 101 -0.24 17.20 3.00
N GLY A 102 0.22 16.39 3.96
CA GLY A 102 1.42 16.67 4.74
C GLY A 102 1.24 17.72 5.84
N GLN A 103 0.00 17.98 6.26
CA GLN A 103 -0.28 18.85 7.40
C GLN A 103 -0.22 18.05 8.71
N LEU A 104 0.34 18.66 9.75
CA LEU A 104 0.42 18.06 11.07
C LEU A 104 -0.91 18.22 11.82
N VAL A 105 -1.43 17.10 12.32
CA VAL A 105 -2.63 17.05 13.16
C VAL A 105 -2.22 16.74 14.60
N VAL A 106 -2.74 17.52 15.55
CA VAL A 106 -2.41 17.44 16.99
C VAL A 106 -3.64 17.54 17.91
N ASP A 107 -4.84 17.51 17.34
CA ASP A 107 -6.13 17.71 18.01
C ASP A 107 -7.09 16.52 17.83
N GLU A 108 -6.56 15.35 17.51
CA GLU A 108 -7.30 14.09 17.48
C GLU A 108 -7.10 13.32 18.79
N TYR A 109 -8.20 12.91 19.43
CA TYR A 109 -8.21 12.39 20.80
C TYR A 109 -8.83 10.99 20.94
N ALA A 110 -9.49 10.48 19.89
CA ALA A 110 -10.20 9.20 19.95
C ALA A 110 -9.33 8.05 19.42
N ALA A 111 -8.83 8.17 18.20
CA ALA A 111 -7.98 7.19 17.54
C ALA A 111 -7.31 7.80 16.30
N PHE A 112 -6.28 7.14 15.77
CA PHE A 112 -5.85 7.43 14.40
C PHE A 112 -7.01 7.18 13.42
N PRO A 113 -7.16 7.99 12.34
CA PRO A 113 -8.18 7.76 11.33
C PRO A 113 -8.10 6.36 10.70
N ASP A 114 -9.17 5.93 10.05
CA ASP A 114 -9.16 4.73 9.21
C ASP A 114 -8.42 5.05 7.91
N MET A 115 -7.32 4.32 7.63
CA MET A 115 -6.51 4.49 6.42
C MET A 115 -7.29 4.26 5.11
N SER A 116 -8.44 3.57 5.16
CA SER A 116 -9.32 3.37 4.00
C SER A 116 -10.16 4.62 3.68
N GLN A 117 -10.37 5.49 4.66
CA GLN A 117 -11.16 6.72 4.52
C GLN A 117 -10.25 7.95 4.39
N GLU A 118 -9.14 7.95 5.13
CA GLU A 118 -8.20 9.06 5.16
C GLU A 118 -6.76 8.54 5.21
N VAL A 119 -6.02 8.74 4.11
CA VAL A 119 -4.61 8.38 4.05
C VAL A 119 -3.80 9.31 4.94
N HIS A 120 -3.04 8.75 5.88
CA HIS A 120 -2.20 9.50 6.81
C HIS A 120 -0.92 8.72 7.17
N VAL A 121 0.02 9.39 7.83
CA VAL A 121 1.19 8.77 8.47
C VAL A 121 1.16 9.07 9.96
N ARG A 122 1.01 8.00 10.74
CA ARG A 122 1.05 8.02 12.21
C ARG A 122 2.45 8.37 12.68
N LEU A 123 2.54 9.31 13.61
CA LEU A 123 3.81 9.75 14.17
C LEU A 123 3.95 9.32 15.63
N ALA A 124 2.99 9.65 16.48
CA ALA A 124 3.04 9.32 17.89
C ALA A 124 1.65 9.33 18.55
N VAL A 125 1.58 8.71 19.72
CA VAL A 125 0.51 8.96 20.69
C VAL A 125 1.13 9.71 21.87
N VAL A 126 0.59 10.87 22.19
CA VAL A 126 1.08 11.75 23.25
C VAL A 126 0.09 11.77 24.41
N ARG A 127 0.60 11.72 25.63
CA ARG A 127 -0.20 11.90 26.85
C ARG A 127 0.24 13.17 27.56
N THR A 128 -0.73 13.95 28.02
CA THR A 128 -0.52 15.20 28.76
C THR A 128 -1.22 15.14 30.12
N SER A 129 -0.63 15.77 31.13
CA SER A 129 -1.24 15.97 32.45
C SER A 129 -0.47 17.03 33.23
N GLY A 130 -1.18 17.83 34.03
CA GLY A 130 -0.58 18.85 34.89
C GLY A 130 0.18 19.93 34.12
N GLY A 131 -0.24 20.26 32.90
CA GLY A 131 0.42 21.25 32.05
C GLY A 131 1.71 20.78 31.39
N GLU A 132 1.97 19.46 31.36
CA GLU A 132 3.19 18.87 30.81
C GLU A 132 2.88 17.68 29.89
N VAL A 133 3.76 17.43 28.92
CA VAL A 133 3.83 16.17 28.18
C VAL A 133 4.49 15.11 29.07
N VAL A 134 3.73 14.07 29.45
CA VAL A 134 4.20 13.02 30.36
C VAL A 134 4.70 11.78 29.62
N GLU A 135 4.22 11.54 28.39
CA GLU A 135 4.58 10.36 27.59
C GLU A 135 4.44 10.66 26.10
N ILE A 136 5.39 10.16 25.31
CA ILE A 136 5.34 10.12 23.85
C ILE A 136 5.63 8.68 23.43
N THR A 137 4.62 7.99 22.92
CA THR A 137 4.76 6.65 22.34
C THR A 137 4.97 6.80 20.84
N ASP A 138 6.10 6.32 20.32
CA ASP A 138 6.40 6.32 18.89
C ASP A 138 5.44 5.38 18.14
N ALA A 139 4.80 5.87 17.09
CA ALA A 139 3.85 5.10 16.27
C ALA A 139 4.31 4.96 14.80
N ARG A 140 5.54 5.40 14.48
CA ARG A 140 6.08 5.39 13.11
C ARG A 140 6.38 3.97 12.59
N ASP A 141 6.55 3.01 13.50
CA ASP A 141 6.76 1.60 13.20
C ASP A 141 5.59 0.96 12.42
N HIS A 142 4.38 1.49 12.57
CA HIS A 142 3.17 1.02 11.88
C HIS A 142 3.18 1.27 10.36
N HIS A 143 4.06 2.14 9.85
CA HIS A 143 4.22 2.44 8.43
C HIS A 143 5.55 1.97 7.84
N SER A 144 6.33 1.21 8.61
CA SER A 144 7.73 0.88 8.28
C SER A 144 7.92 0.03 7.02
N ILE A 145 6.90 -0.75 6.62
CA ILE A 145 6.91 -1.55 5.40
C ILE A 145 5.56 -1.42 4.70
N SER A 146 5.39 -0.37 3.90
CA SER A 146 4.43 -0.46 2.79
C SER A 146 5.11 -1.26 1.69
N VAL A 147 4.74 -2.54 1.54
CA VAL A 147 4.95 -3.21 0.25
C VAL A 147 3.93 -2.54 -0.66
N PRO A 148 4.34 -1.69 -1.63
CA PRO A 148 3.38 -1.24 -2.62
C PRO A 148 2.77 -2.51 -3.19
N ALA A 149 1.44 -2.67 -3.04
CA ALA A 149 0.74 -3.74 -3.73
C ALA A 149 1.21 -3.63 -5.18
N MET A 150 1.91 -4.66 -5.66
CA MET A 150 2.57 -4.63 -6.96
C MET A 150 1.59 -4.01 -7.95
N ASN A 151 2.01 -2.93 -8.61
CA ASN A 151 1.22 -2.23 -9.62
C ASN A 151 0.49 -3.23 -10.52
N SER A 152 -0.74 -3.45 -10.15
CA SER A 152 -1.83 -3.98 -10.90
C SER A 152 -2.85 -2.87 -10.65
N ALA A 153 -3.53 -2.38 -11.68
CA ALA A 153 -4.52 -1.32 -11.55
C ALA A 153 -5.77 -1.77 -10.75
N SER A 154 -5.58 -2.21 -9.50
CA SER A 154 -6.59 -2.47 -8.47
C SER A 154 -5.92 -2.34 -7.10
N SER A 155 -5.84 -1.12 -6.60
CA SER A 155 -6.00 -0.91 -5.15
C SER A 155 -7.48 -0.88 -4.78
N GLY A 156 -8.33 -1.59 -5.52
CA GLY A 156 -9.44 -2.31 -4.93
C GLY A 156 -8.92 -3.71 -4.62
N VAL A 157 -9.16 -4.21 -3.41
CA VAL A 157 -9.46 -5.63 -3.30
C VAL A 157 -10.57 -5.86 -4.33
N GLY A 158 -10.27 -6.51 -5.46
CA GLY A 158 -11.28 -6.73 -6.49
C GLY A 158 -12.50 -7.32 -5.81
N THR A 159 -13.60 -6.58 -5.80
CA THR A 159 -14.84 -7.07 -5.21
C THR A 159 -15.27 -8.29 -6.00
N ILE A 160 -15.68 -9.34 -5.30
CA ILE A 160 -16.30 -10.50 -5.95
C ILE A 160 -17.79 -10.29 -5.93
N GLU A 161 -18.39 -10.15 -7.09
CA GLU A 161 -19.84 -9.97 -7.23
C GLU A 161 -20.49 -11.21 -7.86
N GLY A 162 -21.62 -11.64 -7.29
CA GLY A 162 -22.42 -12.75 -7.77
C GLY A 162 -23.68 -12.26 -8.47
N HIS A 163 -23.82 -12.61 -9.74
CA HIS A 163 -24.94 -12.24 -10.60
C HIS A 163 -25.91 -13.39 -10.75
N THR A 164 -27.18 -13.12 -10.48
CA THR A 164 -28.30 -14.07 -10.71
C THR A 164 -29.17 -13.69 -11.91
N VAL A 165 -28.90 -12.52 -12.50
CA VAL A 165 -29.56 -11.93 -13.68
C VAL A 165 -28.51 -11.21 -14.52
N ASN A 166 -28.87 -10.81 -15.74
CA ASN A 166 -27.99 -10.02 -16.63
C ASN A 166 -27.67 -8.65 -16.02
N ASP A 167 -26.50 -8.12 -16.35
CA ASP A 167 -26.04 -6.82 -15.84
C ASP A 167 -25.18 -6.04 -16.87
N LEU A 168 -25.14 -4.72 -16.68
CA LEU A 168 -24.32 -3.77 -17.45
C LEU A 168 -23.18 -3.25 -16.55
N LEU A 169 -21.95 -3.65 -16.86
CA LEU A 169 -20.78 -3.23 -16.09
C LEU A 169 -20.35 -1.81 -16.47
N THR A 170 -19.80 -1.09 -15.50
CA THR A 170 -19.30 0.29 -15.67
C THR A 170 -17.79 0.36 -15.52
N ALA A 171 -17.17 1.45 -15.96
CA ALA A 171 -15.72 1.62 -15.79
C ALA A 171 -15.30 1.68 -14.30
N ASP A 172 -16.20 2.06 -13.40
CA ASP A 172 -15.95 2.12 -11.95
C ASP A 172 -15.81 0.72 -11.33
N ASP A 173 -16.33 -0.31 -12.00
CA ASP A 173 -16.22 -1.71 -11.58
C ASP A 173 -14.85 -2.32 -11.96
N SER A 174 -13.97 -1.56 -12.63
CA SER A 174 -12.67 -2.05 -13.11
C SER A 174 -11.82 -2.64 -11.97
N GLY A 175 -11.35 -3.88 -12.17
CA GLY A 175 -10.55 -4.64 -11.20
C GLY A 175 -11.36 -5.59 -10.33
N SER A 176 -12.69 -5.63 -10.47
CA SER A 176 -13.56 -6.62 -9.82
C SER A 176 -13.51 -8.00 -10.49
N VAL A 177 -14.10 -8.99 -9.81
CA VAL A 177 -14.39 -10.31 -10.36
C VAL A 177 -15.90 -10.55 -10.31
N HIS A 178 -16.50 -10.78 -11.47
CA HIS A 178 -17.93 -11.08 -11.59
C HIS A 178 -18.18 -12.56 -11.82
N THR A 179 -19.20 -13.11 -11.17
CA THR A 179 -19.52 -14.54 -11.21
C THR A 179 -21.01 -14.75 -11.44
N ASN A 180 -21.41 -15.93 -11.92
CA ASN A 180 -22.83 -16.33 -11.99
C ASN A 180 -23.29 -17.07 -10.73
N SER A 181 -22.69 -16.79 -9.57
CA SER A 181 -23.00 -17.49 -8.31
C SER A 181 -24.47 -17.35 -7.94
N GLY A 182 -25.14 -18.48 -7.70
CA GLY A 182 -26.58 -18.53 -7.39
C GLY A 182 -27.50 -18.43 -8.60
N ALA A 183 -27.00 -18.28 -9.83
CA ALA A 183 -27.82 -18.23 -11.03
C ALA A 183 -28.54 -19.56 -11.30
N THR A 184 -29.82 -19.49 -11.64
CA THR A 184 -30.64 -20.65 -12.06
C THR A 184 -30.87 -20.70 -13.58
N GLY A 185 -30.33 -19.73 -14.31
CA GLY A 185 -30.37 -19.66 -15.77
C GLY A 185 -29.15 -18.89 -16.30
N PRO A 186 -29.05 -18.70 -17.62
CA PRO A 186 -27.95 -17.96 -18.23
C PRO A 186 -27.85 -16.53 -17.72
N VAL A 187 -26.63 -16.03 -17.54
CA VAL A 187 -26.32 -14.66 -17.15
C VAL A 187 -25.44 -14.03 -18.22
N THR A 188 -25.80 -12.82 -18.66
CA THR A 188 -25.00 -12.01 -19.58
C THR A 188 -24.51 -10.76 -18.89
N LEU A 189 -23.19 -10.58 -18.87
CA LEU A 189 -22.53 -9.40 -18.33
C LEU A 189 -21.98 -8.58 -19.49
N THR A 190 -22.50 -7.38 -19.64
CA THR A 190 -22.13 -6.50 -20.76
C THR A 190 -21.00 -5.58 -20.33
N LEU A 191 -19.90 -5.59 -21.09
CA LEU A 191 -18.74 -4.73 -20.87
C LEU A 191 -19.06 -3.27 -21.21
N PRO A 192 -18.44 -2.30 -20.52
CA PRO A 192 -18.67 -0.89 -20.79
C PRO A 192 -18.21 -0.49 -22.20
N ALA A 193 -19.06 0.20 -22.94
CA ALA A 193 -18.69 0.78 -24.22
C ALA A 193 -17.66 1.91 -24.05
N GLY A 194 -16.61 1.91 -24.85
CA GLY A 194 -15.58 2.97 -24.82
C GLY A 194 -14.76 2.98 -23.53
N ALA A 195 -14.54 1.81 -22.92
CA ALA A 195 -13.65 1.67 -21.77
C ALA A 195 -12.26 2.26 -22.05
N ALA A 196 -11.67 2.93 -21.06
CA ALA A 196 -10.32 3.46 -21.19
C ALA A 196 -9.31 2.31 -21.26
N ALA A 197 -8.23 2.49 -22.03
CA ALA A 197 -7.17 1.48 -22.12
C ALA A 197 -6.64 1.13 -20.71
N GLY A 198 -6.61 -0.17 -20.40
CA GLY A 198 -6.23 -0.69 -19.08
C GLY A 198 -7.39 -0.97 -18.12
N THR A 199 -8.63 -0.59 -18.45
CA THR A 199 -9.82 -1.08 -17.73
C THR A 199 -9.85 -2.60 -17.78
N ARG A 200 -10.14 -3.26 -16.65
CA ARG A 200 -10.02 -4.72 -16.53
C ARG A 200 -11.16 -5.37 -15.77
N PHE A 201 -11.50 -6.59 -16.14
CA PHE A 201 -12.53 -7.39 -15.50
C PHE A 201 -12.12 -8.85 -15.41
N GLY A 202 -12.37 -9.47 -14.26
CA GLY A 202 -12.32 -10.92 -14.09
C GLY A 202 -13.71 -11.54 -14.15
N PHE A 203 -13.82 -12.70 -14.79
CA PHE A 203 -15.07 -13.47 -14.84
C PHE A 203 -14.83 -14.90 -14.40
N ALA A 204 -15.74 -15.46 -13.60
CA ALA A 204 -15.65 -16.86 -13.18
C ALA A 204 -17.02 -17.55 -13.08
N VAL A 205 -17.10 -18.78 -13.59
CA VAL A 205 -18.29 -19.62 -13.50
C VAL A 205 -18.36 -20.29 -12.13
N GLN A 206 -19.39 -19.96 -11.33
CA GLN A 206 -19.66 -20.50 -10.00
C GLN A 206 -21.02 -21.21 -9.86
N ALA A 207 -21.92 -21.05 -10.83
CA ALA A 207 -23.09 -21.91 -11.01
C ALA A 207 -22.97 -22.66 -12.34
N SER A 208 -23.49 -23.89 -12.43
CA SER A 208 -23.55 -24.70 -13.67
C SER A 208 -24.60 -24.17 -14.65
N GLN A 209 -24.47 -22.89 -14.99
CA GLN A 209 -25.26 -22.14 -15.95
C GLN A 209 -24.29 -21.41 -16.88
N VAL A 210 -24.75 -21.02 -18.07
CA VAL A 210 -23.91 -20.28 -19.01
C VAL A 210 -23.68 -18.87 -18.49
N LEU A 211 -22.42 -18.44 -18.44
CA LEU A 211 -22.02 -17.05 -18.23
C LEU A 211 -21.52 -16.49 -19.55
N TYR A 212 -22.23 -15.48 -20.07
CA TYR A 212 -21.85 -14.71 -21.25
C TYR A 212 -21.15 -13.43 -20.83
N VAL A 213 -20.08 -13.09 -21.56
CA VAL A 213 -19.40 -11.80 -21.51
C VAL A 213 -19.61 -11.13 -22.86
N ASP A 214 -20.44 -10.08 -22.87
CA ASP A 214 -20.85 -9.36 -24.07
C ASP A 214 -20.00 -8.09 -24.24
N PRO A 215 -19.20 -7.94 -25.31
CA PRO A 215 -18.42 -6.73 -25.57
C PRO A 215 -19.21 -5.58 -26.20
N GLY A 216 -20.52 -5.73 -26.41
CA GLY A 216 -21.34 -4.76 -27.11
C GLY A 216 -21.00 -4.70 -28.59
N ALA A 217 -20.40 -3.59 -29.05
CA ALA A 217 -19.94 -3.46 -30.44
C ALA A 217 -18.46 -3.80 -30.64
N ALA A 218 -17.69 -3.96 -29.55
CA ALA A 218 -16.26 -4.25 -29.58
C ALA A 218 -15.99 -5.73 -29.86
N ALA A 219 -14.73 -6.08 -30.14
CA ALA A 219 -14.29 -7.47 -30.18
C ALA A 219 -13.66 -7.89 -28.84
N ILE A 220 -13.80 -9.18 -28.51
CA ILE A 220 -12.95 -9.83 -27.50
C ILE A 220 -11.90 -10.65 -28.25
N LEU A 221 -10.66 -10.17 -28.23
CA LEU A 221 -9.50 -10.78 -28.84
C LEU A 221 -9.05 -11.98 -27.97
N ASP A 222 -9.48 -13.17 -28.39
CA ASP A 222 -9.13 -14.45 -27.77
C ASP A 222 -8.79 -15.50 -28.84
N ASP A 223 -8.18 -16.62 -28.44
CA ASP A 223 -7.86 -17.72 -29.34
C ASP A 223 -9.10 -18.39 -29.97
N CYS A 224 -10.27 -18.25 -29.35
CA CYS A 224 -11.53 -18.80 -29.81
C CYS A 224 -12.26 -17.91 -30.84
N GLY A 225 -11.72 -16.72 -31.13
CA GLY A 225 -12.29 -15.78 -32.10
C GLY A 225 -12.07 -14.31 -31.69
N GLN A 226 -12.34 -13.40 -32.61
CA GLN A 226 -12.22 -11.95 -32.42
C GLN A 226 -13.31 -11.19 -33.18
N THR A 227 -14.47 -11.80 -33.35
CA THR A 227 -15.56 -11.20 -34.12
C THR A 227 -16.21 -10.08 -33.30
N ALA A 228 -16.29 -8.88 -33.87
CA ALA A 228 -16.91 -7.74 -33.21
C ALA A 228 -18.38 -8.03 -32.86
N GLY A 229 -18.76 -7.70 -31.62
CA GLY A 229 -20.10 -7.92 -31.06
C GLY A 229 -20.48 -9.37 -30.81
N LYS A 230 -19.52 -10.30 -30.81
CA LYS A 230 -19.76 -11.68 -30.39
C LYS A 230 -19.36 -11.88 -28.94
N SER A 231 -20.30 -12.42 -28.16
CA SER A 231 -20.07 -12.76 -26.77
C SER A 231 -19.11 -13.92 -26.62
N LYS A 232 -18.35 -13.93 -25.52
CA LYS A 232 -17.63 -15.13 -25.05
C LYS A 232 -18.45 -15.81 -23.96
N TYR A 233 -18.44 -17.13 -23.91
CA TYR A 233 -19.19 -17.85 -22.90
C TYR A 233 -18.51 -19.12 -22.39
N ALA A 234 -18.84 -19.47 -21.16
CA ALA A 234 -18.42 -20.67 -20.46
C ALA A 234 -19.56 -21.17 -19.56
N SER A 235 -19.56 -22.46 -19.22
CA SER A 235 -20.62 -23.06 -18.38
C SER A 235 -20.11 -24.08 -17.38
N THR A 236 -18.81 -24.39 -17.39
CA THR A 236 -18.22 -25.35 -16.45
C THR A 236 -17.74 -24.60 -15.22
N LEU A 237 -18.09 -25.12 -14.04
CA LEU A 237 -17.66 -24.54 -12.77
C LEU A 237 -16.13 -24.42 -12.68
N GLY A 238 -15.65 -23.24 -12.28
CA GLY A 238 -14.23 -22.95 -12.12
C GLY A 238 -13.51 -22.47 -13.39
N GLU A 239 -14.21 -22.35 -14.52
CA GLU A 239 -13.70 -21.65 -15.70
C GLU A 239 -13.64 -20.15 -15.42
N CYS A 240 -12.53 -19.52 -15.81
CA CYS A 240 -12.33 -18.09 -15.64
C CYS A 240 -11.61 -17.44 -16.82
N ILE A 241 -11.89 -16.16 -17.05
CA ILE A 241 -11.23 -15.33 -18.05
C ILE A 241 -11.03 -13.93 -17.46
N GLU A 242 -9.89 -13.32 -17.75
CA GLU A 242 -9.59 -11.93 -17.41
C GLU A 242 -9.38 -11.14 -18.70
N LEU A 243 -10.11 -10.04 -18.83
CA LEU A 243 -10.14 -9.19 -20.00
C LEU A 243 -9.61 -7.80 -19.64
N MET A 244 -8.89 -7.18 -20.57
CA MET A 244 -8.40 -5.81 -20.44
C MET A 244 -8.70 -5.03 -21.72
N ALA A 245 -9.26 -3.83 -21.58
CA ALA A 245 -9.50 -2.92 -22.70
C ALA A 245 -8.17 -2.43 -23.29
N ASP A 246 -8.05 -2.52 -24.62
CA ASP A 246 -6.91 -2.00 -25.36
C ASP A 246 -7.10 -0.52 -25.77
N ALA A 247 -6.14 0.03 -26.51
CA ALA A 247 -6.22 1.42 -26.98
C ALA A 247 -7.19 1.63 -28.17
N ASN A 248 -7.68 0.55 -28.79
CA ASN A 248 -8.60 0.59 -29.94
C ASN A 248 -10.06 0.47 -29.52
N GLY A 249 -10.33 0.23 -28.23
CA GLY A 249 -11.67 -0.01 -27.70
C GLY A 249 -12.11 -1.47 -27.80
N ASP A 250 -11.20 -2.39 -28.12
CA ASP A 250 -11.39 -3.83 -28.07
C ASP A 250 -10.91 -4.39 -26.71
N TRP A 251 -11.24 -5.65 -26.44
CA TRP A 251 -10.87 -6.34 -25.21
C TRP A 251 -9.86 -7.43 -25.50
N VAL A 252 -8.75 -7.48 -24.77
CA VAL A 252 -7.72 -8.52 -24.90
C VAL A 252 -7.82 -9.50 -23.74
N THR A 253 -7.74 -10.79 -24.06
CA THR A 253 -7.61 -11.84 -23.04
C THR A 253 -6.19 -11.85 -22.46
N ILE A 254 -6.06 -11.57 -21.17
CA ILE A 254 -4.75 -11.52 -20.48
C ILE A 254 -4.49 -12.75 -19.61
N SER A 255 -5.56 -13.43 -19.19
CA SER A 255 -5.50 -14.69 -18.44
C SER A 255 -6.76 -15.51 -18.71
N LYS A 256 -6.62 -16.83 -18.80
CA LYS A 256 -7.73 -17.74 -19.04
C LYS A 256 -7.48 -19.12 -18.42
N ARG A 257 -8.52 -19.70 -17.84
CA ARG A 257 -8.54 -21.10 -17.38
C ARG A 257 -9.84 -21.76 -17.82
N GLY A 258 -9.72 -22.93 -18.44
CA GLY A 258 -10.87 -23.65 -18.99
C GLY A 258 -11.15 -23.29 -20.44
N VAL A 259 -12.34 -23.67 -20.92
CA VAL A 259 -12.75 -23.48 -22.32
C VAL A 259 -13.80 -22.37 -22.40
N TRP A 260 -13.42 -21.26 -23.00
CA TRP A 260 -14.35 -20.19 -23.38
C TRP A 260 -14.60 -20.28 -24.89
N MET A 261 -15.86 -20.15 -25.29
CA MET A 261 -16.28 -20.24 -26.69
C MET A 261 -16.82 -18.89 -27.15
N GLU A 262 -16.70 -18.61 -28.45
CA GLU A 262 -17.40 -17.49 -29.11
C GLU A 262 -18.81 -17.92 -29.50
N GLU A 263 -19.79 -17.02 -29.34
CA GLU A 263 -21.14 -17.23 -29.87
C GLU A 263 -21.12 -17.28 -31.41
N ALA A 264 -21.82 -18.27 -31.98
CA ALA A 264 -21.91 -18.46 -33.43
C ALA A 264 -22.57 -17.27 -34.15
#